data_AF-A0A2K3JCT9-F1
#
_entry.id   AF-A0A2K3JCT9-F1
#
_cell.length_a   1.000
_cell.length_b   1.000
_cell.length_c   1.000
_cell.angle_alpha   90.00
_cell.angle_beta   90.00
_cell.angle_gamma   90.00
#
_symmetry.space_group_name_H-M   'P 1'
#
loop_
_entity.id
_entity.type
_entity.pdbx_description
1 polymer ?
#
loop_
_entity_poly.entity_id
_entity_poly.type
_entity_poly.pdbx_seq_one_letter_code
_entity_poly.pdbx_strand_id
1 'polypeptide(L)'
;MKKEKDIFPGHFEKIKEKHPDFIEAVEKLGKVVRKTGPLQEKVSLLVQLAAAVAVRAEGSVHSHTRRALKIGLSPDEIRHAVILLTSTIGFPAVAAALSWVDDVIEG
;
A
#
# COMPACT_ATOMS: atom_id res chain seq x y z
N MET A 1 21.64 4.61 -19.04
CA MET A 1 21.34 5.81 -18.24
C MET A 1 20.82 5.33 -16.89
N LYS A 2 21.59 5.47 -15.82
CA LYS A 2 21.22 4.99 -14.47
C LYS A 2 20.08 5.88 -13.95
N LYS A 3 18.90 5.34 -13.67
CA LYS A 3 17.83 6.06 -12.97
C LYS A 3 18.34 6.37 -11.55
N GLU A 4 18.27 7.64 -11.16
CA GLU A 4 18.63 8.14 -9.83
C GLU A 4 17.78 7.42 -8.77
N LYS A 5 18.38 6.43 -8.11
CA LYS A 5 17.88 5.87 -6.85
C LYS A 5 18.39 6.76 -5.71
N ASP A 6 17.47 7.09 -4.80
CA ASP A 6 17.70 7.65 -3.46
C ASP A 6 18.40 9.01 -3.36
N ILE A 7 17.61 10.10 -3.25
CA ILE A 7 18.14 11.41 -2.81
C ILE A 7 17.63 11.81 -1.41
N PHE A 8 16.78 11.02 -0.75
CA PHE A 8 16.44 11.29 0.65
C PHE A 8 16.26 9.97 1.41
N PRO A 9 16.81 9.82 2.65
CA PRO A 9 16.23 8.84 3.56
C PRO A 9 14.74 9.11 3.55
N GLY A 10 13.95 8.06 3.27
CA GLY A 10 12.55 8.20 2.95
C GLY A 10 11.88 9.13 3.95
N HIS A 11 10.96 9.96 3.50
CA HIS A 11 10.30 10.95 4.36
C HIS A 11 9.80 10.31 5.68
N PHE A 12 9.44 9.02 5.63
CA PHE A 12 9.12 8.18 6.77
C PHE A 12 10.27 8.01 7.79
N GLU A 13 11.49 7.70 7.36
CA GLU A 13 12.69 7.57 8.20
C GLU A 13 12.96 8.87 8.96
N LYS A 14 12.84 10.03 8.30
CA LYS A 14 12.98 11.33 8.95
C LYS A 14 11.90 11.59 10.00
N ILE A 15 10.65 11.18 9.75
CA ILE A 15 9.57 11.28 10.74
C ILE A 15 9.86 10.35 11.93
N LYS A 16 10.36 9.14 11.68
CA LYS A 16 10.70 8.16 12.71
C LYS A 16 11.82 8.65 13.63
N GLU A 17 12.85 9.29 13.08
CA GLU A 17 13.94 9.89 13.86
C GLU A 17 13.45 11.07 14.72
N LYS A 18 12.58 11.93 14.17
CA LYS A 18 12.11 13.15 14.86
C LYS A 18 10.96 12.91 15.84
N HIS A 19 10.13 11.90 15.57
CA HIS A 19 8.89 11.62 16.31
C HIS A 19 8.73 10.11 16.55
N PRO A 20 9.65 9.49 17.33
CA PRO A 20 9.67 8.03 17.52
C PRO A 20 8.38 7.51 18.17
N ASP A 21 7.90 8.17 19.22
CA ASP A 21 6.68 7.77 19.94
C ASP A 21 5.43 7.81 19.05
N PHE A 22 5.37 8.78 18.13
CA PHE A 22 4.28 8.90 17.15
C PHE A 22 4.30 7.72 16.18
N ILE A 23 5.46 7.38 15.63
CA ILE A 23 5.58 6.23 14.73
C ILE A 23 5.28 4.92 15.47
N GLU A 24 5.74 4.76 16.71
CA GLU A 24 5.40 3.59 17.53
C GLU A 24 3.88 3.45 17.72
N ALA A 25 3.19 4.55 18.05
CA ALA A 25 1.74 4.56 18.21
C ALA A 25 1.02 4.19 16.91
N VAL A 26 1.45 4.74 15.77
CA VAL A 26 0.88 4.43 14.44
C VAL A 26 1.11 2.97 14.07
N GLU A 27 2.31 2.43 14.29
CA GLU A 27 2.62 1.02 14.03
C GLU A 27 1.80 0.08 14.92
N LYS A 28 1.64 0.42 16.21
CA LYS A 28 0.81 -0.33 17.16
C LYS A 28 -0.65 -0.33 16.73
N LEU A 29 -1.20 0.83 16.35
CA LEU A 29 -2.56 0.92 15.82
C LEU A 29 -2.74 0.00 14.61
N GLY A 30 -1.81 0.06 13.64
CA GLY A 30 -1.84 -0.79 12.45
C GLY A 30 -1.84 -2.29 12.74
N LYS A 31 -1.15 -2.73 13.80
CA LYS A 31 -1.15 -4.13 14.26
C LYS A 31 -2.46 -4.51 14.95
N VAL A 32 -3.00 -3.61 15.79
CA VAL A 32 -4.24 -3.86 16.53
C VAL A 32 -5.42 -3.97 15.57
N VAL A 33 -5.64 -3.00 14.68
CA VAL A 33 -6.81 -2.97 13.80
C VAL A 33 -6.93 -4.20 12.89
N ARG A 34 -5.79 -4.80 12.49
CA ARG A 34 -5.77 -6.04 11.70
C ARG A 34 -6.26 -7.27 12.46
N LYS A 35 -6.21 -7.24 13.79
CA LYS A 35 -6.62 -8.33 14.68
C LYS A 35 -8.01 -8.09 15.28
N THR A 36 -8.62 -6.92 15.05
CA THR A 36 -9.90 -6.50 15.64
C THR A 36 -11.12 -7.00 14.83
N GLY A 37 -11.02 -8.12 14.13
CA GLY A 37 -12.14 -8.62 13.34
C GLY A 37 -11.94 -10.00 12.75
N PRO A 38 -12.97 -10.57 12.12
CA PRO A 38 -12.96 -11.94 11.60
C PRO A 38 -12.31 -12.08 10.22
N LEU A 39 -11.90 -10.97 9.60
CA LEU A 39 -11.34 -11.00 8.25
C LEU A 39 -9.95 -11.64 8.25
N GLN A 40 -9.74 -12.55 7.30
CA GLN A 40 -8.42 -13.12 7.03
C GLN A 40 -7.42 -12.03 6.64
N GLU A 41 -6.14 -12.23 6.97
CA GLU A 41 -5.11 -11.21 6.77
C GLU A 41 -5.01 -10.74 5.31
N LYS A 42 -5.15 -11.66 4.35
CA LYS A 42 -5.17 -11.34 2.92
C LYS A 42 -6.30 -10.37 2.54
N VAL A 43 -7.50 -10.60 3.09
CA VAL A 43 -8.67 -9.77 2.80
C VAL A 43 -8.50 -8.39 3.42
N SER A 44 -8.04 -8.34 4.67
CA SER A 44 -7.76 -7.07 5.36
C SER A 44 -6.74 -6.20 4.61
N LEU A 45 -5.71 -6.82 4.01
CA LEU A 45 -4.73 -6.10 3.20
C LEU A 45 -5.31 -5.56 1.89
N LEU A 46 -6.12 -6.35 1.18
CA LEU A 46 -6.80 -5.92 -0.05
C LEU A 46 -7.81 -4.80 0.22
N VAL A 47 -8.53 -4.85 1.34
CA VAL A 47 -9.42 -3.75 1.76
C VAL A 47 -8.64 -2.46 1.99
N GLN A 48 -7.50 -2.53 2.68
CA GLN A 48 -6.65 -1.36 2.92
C GLN A 48 -6.03 -0.82 1.63
N LEU A 49 -5.59 -1.71 0.72
CA LEU A 49 -5.12 -1.33 -0.62
C LEU A 49 -6.23 -0.61 -1.40
N ALA A 50 -7.44 -1.18 -1.45
CA ALA A 50 -8.57 -0.58 -2.14
C ALA A 50 -8.91 0.81 -1.61
N ALA A 51 -8.89 0.99 -0.28
CA ALA A 51 -9.09 2.30 0.34
C ALA A 51 -7.97 3.28 -0.07
N ALA A 52 -6.71 2.86 -0.05
CA ALA A 52 -5.57 3.70 -0.49
C ALA A 52 -5.70 4.12 -1.95
N VAL A 53 -6.13 3.20 -2.83
CA VAL A 53 -6.40 3.48 -4.24
C VAL A 53 -7.54 4.49 -4.39
N ALA A 54 -8.66 4.29 -3.68
CA ALA A 54 -9.83 5.17 -3.76
C ALA A 54 -9.52 6.62 -3.35
N VAL A 55 -8.61 6.82 -2.39
CA VAL A 55 -8.16 8.16 -1.94
C VAL A 55 -6.90 8.65 -2.67
N ARG A 56 -6.43 7.93 -3.70
CA ARG A 56 -5.25 8.25 -4.52
C ARG A 56 -3.95 8.46 -3.72
N ALA A 57 -3.77 7.70 -2.64
CA ALA A 57 -2.59 7.78 -1.79
C ALA A 57 -1.48 6.84 -2.30
N GLU A 58 -0.69 7.30 -3.28
CA GLU A 58 0.38 6.52 -3.93
C GLU A 58 1.34 5.83 -2.93
N GLY A 59 1.87 6.57 -1.96
CA GLY A 59 2.76 5.97 -0.94
C GLY A 59 2.10 4.87 -0.10
N SER A 60 0.78 4.98 0.13
CA SER A 60 -0.01 3.95 0.80
C SER A 60 -0.27 2.75 -0.11
N VAL A 61 -0.55 2.98 -1.40
CA VAL A 61 -0.65 1.91 -2.41
C VAL A 61 0.65 1.11 -2.44
N HIS A 62 1.80 1.78 -2.54
CA HIS A 62 3.12 1.13 -2.48
C HIS A 62 3.32 0.30 -1.21
N SER A 63 2.97 0.85 -0.05
CA SER A 63 3.09 0.17 1.24
C SER A 63 2.18 -1.06 1.34
N HIS A 64 0.91 -0.95 0.93
CA HIS A 64 -0.04 -2.06 0.98
C HIS A 64 0.31 -3.16 -0.03
N THR A 65 0.77 -2.82 -1.23
CA THR A 65 1.27 -3.78 -2.23
C THR A 65 2.46 -4.58 -1.69
N ARG A 66 3.49 -3.93 -1.13
CA ARG A 66 4.64 -4.64 -0.53
C ARG A 66 4.21 -5.62 0.58
N ARG A 67 3.26 -5.21 1.41
CA ARG A 67 2.76 -6.04 2.52
C ARG A 67 1.91 -7.21 2.03
N ALA A 68 1.11 -7.01 0.98
CA ALA A 68 0.35 -8.07 0.32
C ALA A 68 1.27 -9.13 -0.27
N LEU A 69 2.29 -8.71 -1.04
CA LEU A 69 3.31 -9.62 -1.59
C LEU A 69 4.04 -10.39 -0.48
N LYS A 70 4.41 -9.71 0.62
CA LYS A 70 5.12 -10.32 1.76
C LYS A 70 4.37 -11.48 2.41
N ILE A 71 3.03 -11.46 2.37
CA ILE A 71 2.21 -12.55 2.93
C ILE A 71 1.77 -13.57 1.88
N GLY A 72 2.31 -13.49 0.65
CA GLY A 72 2.12 -14.49 -0.40
C GLY A 72 0.95 -14.23 -1.35
N LEU A 73 0.35 -13.04 -1.38
CA LEU A 73 -0.58 -12.71 -2.47
C LEU A 73 0.19 -12.61 -3.78
N SER A 74 -0.40 -13.15 -4.85
CA SER A 74 0.20 -13.04 -6.18
C SER A 74 0.07 -11.62 -6.75
N PRO A 75 0.98 -11.20 -7.64
CA PRO A 75 0.81 -10.00 -8.45
C PRO A 75 -0.58 -9.87 -9.10
N ASP A 76 -1.11 -10.97 -9.61
CA ASP A 76 -2.40 -11.00 -10.30
C ASP A 76 -3.58 -10.80 -9.34
N GLU A 77 -3.52 -11.35 -8.12
CA GLU A 77 -4.53 -11.09 -7.07
C GLU A 77 -4.57 -9.61 -6.70
N ILE A 78 -3.41 -8.96 -6.60
CA ILE A 78 -3.29 -7.54 -6.26
C ILE A 78 -3.83 -6.67 -7.40
N ARG A 79 -3.40 -6.90 -8.64
CA ARG A 79 -3.87 -6.17 -9.82
C ARG A 79 -5.38 -6.33 -9.99
N HIS A 80 -5.90 -7.55 -9.83
CA HIS A 80 -7.33 -7.80 -9.93
C HIS A 80 -8.13 -7.01 -8.87
N ALA A 81 -7.65 -6.96 -7.62
CA ALA A 81 -8.30 -6.16 -6.57
C ALA A 81 -8.41 -4.67 -6.94
N VAL A 82 -7.40 -4.12 -7.62
CA VAL A 82 -7.42 -2.74 -8.12
C VAL A 82 -8.36 -2.58 -9.30
N ILE A 83 -8.37 -3.53 -10.26
CA ILE A 83 -9.27 -3.54 -11.42
C ILE A 83 -10.74 -3.55 -10.99
N LEU A 84 -11.10 -4.31 -9.93
CA LEU A 84 -12.46 -4.37 -9.39
C LEU A 84 -13.01 -2.99 -8.98
N LEU A 85 -12.16 -2.01 -8.72
CA LEU A 85 -12.56 -0.65 -8.32
C LEU A 85 -13.04 0.19 -9.52
N THR A 86 -12.91 -0.28 -10.76
CA THR A 86 -13.23 0.49 -11.98
C THR A 86 -14.66 1.04 -11.96
N SER A 87 -15.64 0.24 -11.55
CA SER A 87 -17.05 0.68 -11.46
C SER A 87 -17.32 1.65 -10.31
N THR A 88 -16.39 1.80 -9.37
CA THR A 88 -16.54 2.67 -8.19
C THR A 88 -15.84 4.01 -8.37
N ILE A 89 -14.61 4.00 -8.91
CA ILE A 89 -13.77 5.21 -9.00
C ILE A 89 -13.35 5.60 -10.43
N GLY A 90 -13.78 4.83 -11.44
CA GLY A 90 -13.52 5.09 -12.84
C GLY A 90 -12.14 4.65 -13.33
N PHE A 91 -12.04 4.42 -14.65
CA PHE A 91 -10.83 3.91 -15.30
C PHE A 91 -9.57 4.76 -15.07
N PRO A 92 -9.59 6.10 -15.17
CA PRO A 92 -8.36 6.90 -15.00
C PRO A 92 -7.72 6.75 -13.60
N ALA A 93 -8.53 6.57 -12.56
CA ALA A 93 -8.02 6.34 -11.21
C ALA A 93 -7.42 4.94 -11.05
N VAL A 94 -8.09 3.93 -11.61
CA VAL A 94 -7.60 2.54 -11.64
C VAL A 94 -6.30 2.42 -12.45
N ALA A 95 -6.21 3.06 -13.62
CA ALA A 95 -5.02 3.01 -14.47
C ALA A 95 -3.78 3.57 -13.74
N ALA A 96 -3.93 4.71 -13.05
CA ALA A 96 -2.84 5.27 -12.23
C ALA A 96 -2.48 4.36 -11.03
N ALA A 97 -3.49 3.75 -10.40
CA ALA A 97 -3.26 2.82 -9.30
C ALA A 97 -2.54 1.55 -9.74
N LEU A 98 -2.83 1.04 -10.94
CA LEU A 98 -2.11 -0.08 -11.52
C LEU A 98 -0.64 0.26 -11.76
N SER A 99 -0.32 1.46 -12.27
CA SER A 99 1.09 1.85 -12.43
C SER A 99 1.84 1.89 -11.09
N TRP A 100 1.22 2.39 -10.02
CA TRP A 100 1.83 2.38 -8.68
C TRP A 100 1.97 0.97 -8.10
N VAL A 101 1.03 0.08 -8.38
CA VAL A 101 1.15 -1.34 -8.01
C VAL A 101 2.34 -1.97 -8.76
N ASP A 102 2.48 -1.68 -10.04
CA ASP A 102 3.54 -2.21 -10.89
C ASP A 102 4.93 -1.65 -10.54
N ASP A 103 5.02 -0.39 -10.09
CA ASP A 103 6.25 0.18 -9.52
C ASP A 103 6.81 -0.67 -8.36
N VAL A 104 5.94 -1.39 -7.63
CA VAL A 104 6.35 -2.29 -6.56
C VAL A 104 6.60 -3.72 -7.03
N ILE A 105 5.77 -4.22 -7.96
CA ILE A 105 5.85 -5.60 -8.45
C ILE A 105 7.06 -5.79 -9.37
N GLU A 106 7.38 -4.79 -10.18
CA GLU A 106 8.36 -4.89 -11.28
C GLU A 106 9.73 -4.28 -10.94
N GLY A 107 9.80 -3.35 -9.98
CA GLY A 107 11.05 -2.80 -9.43
C GLY A 107 11.59 -1.58 -10.17
#